data_AF-A0A524PT15-F1
#
_entry.id   AF-A0A524PT15-F1
#
_cell.length_a   1.000
_cell.length_b   1.000
_cell.length_c   1.000
_cell.angle_alpha   90.00
_cell.angle_beta   90.00
_cell.angle_gamma   90.00
#
_symmetry.space_group_name_H-M   'P 1'
#
loop_
_entity.id
_entity.type
_entity.pdbx_description
1 polymer ?
#
loop_
_entity_poly.entity_id
_entity_poly.type
_entity_poly.pdbx_seq_one_letter_code
_entity_poly.pdbx_strand_id
1 'polypeptide(L)'
;MRKPAFDPEKSIEEILNLEMEETQPNSETIGDKPGVAGKTGDELHFNIKPEELESYINQYVVGQEETIEVIATKVCTHFNRMMLENKAHTSERLIGNIKSNMLLIGPTGVGKTYIVKLIAKRIGVPFVKADATKFSETGYVGGDVADLVRELVHEANGDIRKAEYGIIYLDEIDKIASSGHMYGPDVSRSGVQRNLLKLMEEAEVDLKTPHDLASQVEAAMEAQRTGKVTRQKINTRNILF
;
A
#
# COMPACT_ATOMS: atom_id res chain seq x y z
N MET A 1 -14.45 60.26 41.90
CA MET A 1 -13.87 59.11 41.17
C MET A 1 -13.80 57.91 42.10
N ARG A 2 -14.78 56.99 42.01
CA ARG A 2 -14.78 55.73 42.78
C ARG A 2 -14.09 54.65 41.95
N LYS A 3 -13.12 53.95 42.56
CA LYS A 3 -12.50 52.74 41.98
C LYS A 3 -13.56 51.67 41.72
N PRO A 4 -13.54 50.95 40.59
CA PRO A 4 -14.35 49.74 40.48
C PRO A 4 -13.78 48.65 41.41
N ALA A 5 -14.69 47.92 42.05
CA ALA A 5 -14.39 46.81 42.95
C ALA A 5 -13.97 45.57 42.14
N PHE A 6 -12.97 44.84 42.64
CA PHE A 6 -12.51 43.59 42.05
C PHE A 6 -13.48 42.48 42.46
N ASP A 7 -14.18 41.90 41.48
CA ASP A 7 -15.18 40.85 41.68
C ASP A 7 -14.55 39.51 41.26
N PRO A 8 -14.24 38.60 42.21
CA PRO A 8 -13.46 37.40 41.94
C PRO A 8 -14.21 36.39 41.05
N GLU A 9 -15.54 36.41 41.00
CA GLU A 9 -16.31 35.51 40.13
C GLU A 9 -16.29 35.96 38.66
N LYS A 10 -16.34 37.27 38.38
CA LYS A 10 -16.21 37.79 37.01
C LYS A 10 -14.82 37.62 36.42
N SER A 11 -13.79 37.68 37.25
CA SER A 11 -12.40 37.49 36.82
C SER A 11 -12.13 36.02 36.46
N ILE A 12 -12.82 35.08 37.12
CA ILE A 12 -12.76 33.65 36.82
C ILE A 12 -13.52 33.33 35.53
N GLU A 13 -14.69 33.95 35.29
CA GLU A 13 -15.43 33.81 34.02
C GLU A 13 -14.67 34.42 32.82
N GLU A 14 -13.96 35.54 33.00
CA GLU A 14 -13.10 36.11 31.95
C GLU A 14 -11.88 35.23 31.66
N ILE A 15 -11.28 34.60 32.67
CA ILE A 15 -10.15 33.65 32.49
C ILE A 15 -10.64 32.35 31.85
N LEU A 16 -11.80 31.82 32.25
CA LEU A 16 -12.42 30.65 31.61
C LEU A 16 -12.82 30.93 30.15
N ASN A 17 -13.25 32.15 29.83
CA ASN A 17 -13.55 32.54 28.44
C ASN A 17 -12.29 32.78 27.60
N LEU A 18 -11.17 33.20 28.21
CA LEU A 18 -9.87 33.38 27.53
C LEU A 18 -9.08 32.06 27.37
N GLU A 19 -9.28 31.07 28.24
CA GLU A 19 -8.69 29.72 28.09
C GLU A 19 -9.47 28.81 27.13
N MET A 20 -10.65 29.24 26.64
CA MET A 20 -11.46 28.50 25.67
C MET A 20 -11.27 28.95 24.21
N GLU A 21 -10.43 29.95 23.93
CA GLU A 21 -10.20 30.46 22.56
C GLU A 21 -8.85 30.08 21.91
N GLU A 22 -8.00 29.27 22.54
CA GLU A 22 -6.79 28.73 21.89
C GLU A 22 -6.82 27.21 21.65
N THR A 23 -6.93 26.87 20.37
CA THR A 23 -6.50 25.62 19.72
C THR A 23 -7.25 24.32 20.07
N GLN A 24 -8.51 24.23 19.64
CA GLN A 24 -9.00 22.96 19.10
C GLN A 24 -8.36 22.75 17.72
N PRO A 25 -7.73 21.61 17.43
CA PRO A 25 -7.32 21.28 16.07
C PRO A 25 -8.60 21.15 15.26
N ASN A 26 -8.84 22.12 14.37
CA ASN A 26 -9.92 22.05 13.40
C ASN A 26 -9.86 20.70 12.71
N SER A 27 -10.94 19.95 12.86
CA SER A 27 -11.27 18.77 12.10
C SER A 27 -10.93 19.02 10.64
N GLU A 28 -9.96 18.26 10.12
CA GLU A 28 -9.79 18.15 8.68
C GLU A 28 -11.13 17.70 8.13
N THR A 29 -11.82 18.62 7.44
CA THR A 29 -13.01 18.34 6.67
C THR A 29 -12.70 17.15 5.77
N ILE A 30 -13.35 16.02 6.06
CA ILE A 30 -13.49 14.87 5.16
C ILE A 30 -14.22 15.41 3.94
N GLY A 31 -13.42 15.92 3.01
CA GLY A 31 -13.86 16.29 1.67
C GLY A 31 -14.08 15.00 0.92
N ASP A 32 -15.32 14.52 0.94
CA ASP A 32 -15.85 13.53 0.00
C ASP A 32 -15.94 14.17 -1.41
N LYS A 33 -14.78 14.49 -1.96
CA LYS A 33 -14.62 14.89 -3.35
C LYS A 33 -13.68 13.88 -3.99
N PRO A 34 -14.17 13.04 -4.92
CA PRO A 34 -13.29 12.16 -5.66
C PRO A 34 -12.21 13.00 -6.31
N GLY A 35 -10.96 12.65 -5.99
CA GLY A 35 -9.77 13.33 -6.47
C GLY A 35 -9.85 13.56 -7.98
N VAL A 36 -9.36 14.74 -8.37
CA VAL A 36 -9.15 15.22 -9.73
C VAL A 36 -8.96 14.07 -10.70
N ALA A 37 -9.88 13.98 -11.67
CA ALA A 37 -9.81 13.06 -12.80
C ALA A 37 -8.51 13.28 -13.58
N GLY A 38 -7.45 12.62 -13.13
CA GLY A 38 -6.31 12.29 -13.97
C GLY A 38 -6.85 11.55 -15.19
N LYS A 39 -6.33 11.93 -16.37
CA LYS A 39 -6.61 11.35 -17.69
C LYS A 39 -7.05 9.89 -17.56
N THR A 40 -8.20 9.56 -18.16
CA THR A 40 -8.72 8.19 -18.32
C THR A 40 -7.58 7.21 -18.54
N GLY A 41 -7.07 6.63 -17.45
CA GLY A 41 -6.09 5.55 -17.50
C GLY A 41 -6.81 4.36 -18.08
N ASP A 42 -6.15 3.65 -19.00
CA ASP A 42 -6.67 2.41 -19.56
C ASP A 42 -7.24 1.54 -18.44
N GLU A 43 -8.56 1.33 -18.46
CA GLU A 43 -9.19 0.38 -17.55
C GLU A 43 -8.51 -0.98 -17.78
N LEU A 44 -7.98 -1.57 -16.71
CA LEU A 44 -7.31 -2.86 -16.80
C LEU A 44 -8.31 -3.91 -17.33
N HIS A 45 -8.25 -4.26 -18.61
CA HIS A 45 -9.14 -5.27 -19.17
C HIS A 45 -8.58 -6.67 -18.94
N PHE A 46 -8.91 -7.27 -17.79
CA PHE A 46 -8.59 -8.66 -17.51
C PHE A 46 -9.65 -9.61 -18.09
N ASN A 47 -9.25 -10.48 -19.02
CA ASN A 47 -10.09 -11.54 -19.60
C ASN A 47 -9.25 -12.78 -19.94
N ILE A 48 -8.39 -13.20 -19.01
CA ILE A 48 -7.54 -14.37 -19.17
C ILE A 48 -8.16 -15.50 -18.36
N LYS A 49 -8.37 -16.65 -19.00
CA LYS A 49 -8.83 -17.88 -18.32
C LYS A 49 -7.64 -18.57 -17.63
N PRO A 50 -7.87 -19.31 -16.51
CA PRO A 50 -6.81 -20.07 -15.85
C PRO A 50 -6.02 -20.96 -16.81
N GLU A 51 -6.73 -21.75 -17.64
CA GLU A 51 -6.14 -22.65 -18.65
C GLU A 51 -5.18 -21.92 -19.62
N GLU A 52 -5.52 -20.68 -20.01
CA GLU A 52 -4.69 -19.88 -20.91
C GLU A 52 -3.43 -19.37 -20.21
N LEU A 53 -3.54 -19.01 -18.93
CA LEU A 53 -2.40 -18.59 -18.12
C LEU A 53 -1.47 -19.77 -17.82
N GLU A 54 -2.02 -20.94 -17.49
CA GLU A 54 -1.28 -22.19 -17.32
C GLU A 54 -0.51 -22.57 -18.59
N SER A 55 -1.21 -22.60 -19.73
CA SER A 55 -0.59 -22.89 -21.03
C SER A 55 0.55 -21.94 -21.36
N TYR A 56 0.41 -20.65 -21.02
CA TYR A 56 1.48 -19.67 -21.19
C TYR A 56 2.69 -19.96 -20.28
N ILE A 57 2.48 -20.24 -18.99
CA ILE A 57 3.57 -20.48 -18.04
C ILE A 57 4.30 -21.80 -18.37
N ASN A 58 3.56 -22.84 -18.76
CA ASN A 58 4.10 -24.15 -19.13
C ASN A 58 5.02 -24.12 -20.37
N GLN A 59 4.97 -23.06 -21.19
CA GLN A 59 5.95 -22.88 -22.28
C GLN A 59 7.37 -22.58 -21.77
N TYR A 60 7.48 -22.09 -20.54
CA TYR A 60 8.74 -21.59 -19.98
C TYR A 60 9.19 -22.33 -18.71
N VAL A 61 8.26 -22.98 -18.01
CA VAL A 61 8.51 -23.66 -16.73
C VAL A 61 8.09 -25.12 -16.87
N VAL A 62 8.95 -26.04 -16.43
CA VAL A 62 8.78 -27.49 -16.60
C VAL A 62 8.75 -28.18 -15.24
N GLY A 63 7.85 -29.15 -15.05
CA GLY A 63 7.82 -30.00 -13.85
C GLY A 63 7.25 -29.31 -12.61
N GLN A 64 6.38 -28.31 -12.81
CA GLN A 64 5.70 -27.55 -11.75
C GLN A 64 4.18 -27.45 -12.01
N GLU A 65 3.59 -28.45 -12.69
CA GLU A 65 2.24 -28.39 -13.26
C GLU A 65 1.18 -28.11 -12.19
N GLU A 66 1.19 -28.84 -11.07
CA GLU A 66 0.25 -28.64 -9.95
C GLU A 66 0.35 -27.23 -9.35
N THR A 67 1.59 -26.73 -9.19
CA THR A 67 1.82 -25.38 -8.66
C THR A 67 1.31 -24.32 -9.63
N ILE A 68 1.52 -24.52 -10.94
CA ILE A 68 1.08 -23.59 -11.98
C ILE A 68 -0.45 -23.52 -12.05
N GLU A 69 -1.14 -24.66 -11.95
CA GLU A 69 -2.61 -24.74 -11.90
C GLU A 69 -3.19 -23.92 -10.74
N VAL A 70 -2.66 -24.14 -9.52
CA VAL A 70 -3.09 -23.40 -8.33
C VAL A 70 -2.83 -21.90 -8.49
N ILE A 71 -1.64 -21.53 -8.96
CA ILE A 71 -1.27 -20.13 -9.15
C ILE A 71 -2.18 -19.46 -10.17
N ALA A 72 -2.38 -20.07 -11.33
CA ALA A 72 -3.19 -19.51 -12.40
C ALA A 72 -4.63 -19.31 -11.95
N THR A 73 -5.21 -20.29 -11.26
CA THR A 73 -6.54 -20.18 -10.68
C THR A 73 -6.65 -19.00 -9.72
N LYS A 74 -5.74 -18.91 -8.73
CA LYS A 74 -5.79 -17.85 -7.71
C LYS A 74 -5.57 -16.45 -8.29
N VAL A 75 -4.63 -16.32 -9.21
CA VAL A 75 -4.35 -15.05 -9.91
C VAL A 75 -5.57 -14.63 -10.73
N CYS A 76 -6.15 -15.53 -11.54
CA CYS A 76 -7.36 -15.23 -12.30
C CYS A 76 -8.54 -14.86 -11.39
N THR A 77 -8.73 -15.57 -10.26
CA THR A 77 -9.75 -15.20 -9.27
C THR A 77 -9.51 -13.81 -8.71
N HIS A 78 -8.28 -13.45 -8.35
CA HIS A 78 -7.91 -12.14 -7.82
C HIS A 78 -8.26 -11.02 -8.81
N PHE A 79 -7.79 -11.11 -10.05
CA PHE A 79 -8.05 -10.07 -11.04
C PHE A 79 -9.52 -10.00 -11.48
N ASN A 80 -10.20 -11.15 -11.63
CA ASN A 80 -11.64 -11.16 -11.94
C ASN A 80 -12.47 -10.51 -10.83
N ARG A 81 -12.12 -10.75 -9.57
CA ARG A 81 -12.76 -10.11 -8.41
C ARG A 81 -12.68 -8.59 -8.53
N MET A 82 -11.50 -8.05 -8.84
CA MET A 82 -11.31 -6.59 -8.97
C MET A 82 -12.14 -6.00 -10.11
N MET A 83 -12.23 -6.72 -11.24
CA MET A 83 -13.07 -6.32 -12.37
C MET A 83 -14.56 -6.29 -12.03
N LEU A 84 -15.02 -7.19 -11.15
CA LEU A 84 -16.39 -7.21 -10.67
C LEU A 84 -16.65 -6.08 -9.68
N GLU A 85 -15.72 -5.80 -8.76
CA GLU A 85 -15.81 -4.67 -7.82
C GLU A 85 -15.92 -3.32 -8.55
N ASN A 86 -15.23 -3.14 -9.68
CA ASN A 86 -15.32 -1.91 -10.48
C ASN A 86 -16.66 -1.75 -11.23
N LYS A 87 -17.28 -2.86 -11.65
CA LYS A 87 -18.54 -2.84 -12.43
C LYS A 87 -19.78 -2.76 -11.54
N ALA A 88 -19.74 -3.42 -10.39
CA ALA A 88 -20.80 -3.34 -9.40
C ALA A 88 -20.63 -2.03 -8.64
N HIS A 89 -21.32 -0.96 -9.07
CA HIS A 89 -21.50 0.28 -8.30
C HIS A 89 -22.27 0.08 -6.97
N THR A 90 -22.26 -1.13 -6.42
CA THR A 90 -23.08 -1.57 -5.30
C THR A 90 -22.22 -1.59 -4.05
N SER A 91 -22.58 -0.74 -3.08
CA SER A 91 -21.95 -0.64 -1.75
C SER A 91 -22.04 -1.91 -0.91
N GLU A 92 -22.68 -2.97 -1.40
CA GLU A 92 -22.66 -4.29 -0.79
C GLU A 92 -21.33 -4.96 -1.15
N ARG A 93 -20.35 -4.80 -0.25
CA ARG A 93 -19.16 -5.65 -0.23
C ARG A 93 -19.60 -7.09 -0.42
N LEU A 94 -19.17 -7.72 -1.52
CA LEU A 94 -19.29 -9.16 -1.70
C LEU A 94 -18.64 -9.83 -0.48
N ILE A 95 -19.47 -10.35 0.43
CA ILE A 95 -19.03 -11.03 1.65
C ILE A 95 -18.16 -12.21 1.20
N GLY A 96 -16.90 -12.24 1.65
CA GLY A 96 -15.93 -13.29 1.28
C GLY A 96 -14.87 -12.90 0.24
N ASN A 97 -14.84 -11.64 -0.21
CA ASN A 97 -13.79 -11.12 -1.11
C ASN A 97 -12.46 -10.88 -0.38
N ILE A 98 -11.80 -11.95 0.05
CA ILE A 98 -10.47 -11.91 0.67
C ILE A 98 -9.41 -11.89 -0.43
N LYS A 99 -8.45 -10.97 -0.33
CA LYS A 99 -7.27 -10.96 -1.20
C LYS A 99 -6.46 -12.24 -0.99
N SER A 100 -6.20 -12.97 -2.08
CA SER A 100 -5.47 -14.23 -2.03
C SER A 100 -3.97 -13.99 -2.25
N ASN A 101 -3.29 -13.42 -1.24
CA ASN A 101 -1.82 -13.35 -1.24
C ASN A 101 -1.24 -14.77 -1.28
N MET A 102 -0.04 -14.90 -1.86
CA MET A 102 0.51 -16.20 -2.22
C MET A 102 1.89 -16.42 -1.59
N LEU A 103 2.07 -17.57 -0.94
CA LEU A 103 3.38 -17.98 -0.42
C LEU A 103 3.92 -19.14 -1.25
N LEU A 104 5.03 -18.91 -1.96
CA LEU A 104 5.69 -19.91 -2.78
C LEU A 104 6.84 -20.57 -2.02
N ILE A 105 6.69 -21.87 -1.72
CA ILE A 105 7.69 -22.65 -0.97
C ILE A 105 8.38 -23.63 -1.92
N GLY A 106 9.70 -23.67 -1.88
CA GLY A 106 10.51 -24.61 -2.65
C GLY A 106 12.00 -24.29 -2.57
N PRO A 107 12.88 -25.17 -3.07
CA PRO A 107 14.32 -24.92 -3.07
C PRO A 107 14.72 -23.76 -3.98
N THR A 108 15.95 -23.28 -3.86
CA THR A 108 16.50 -22.26 -4.76
C THR A 108 16.60 -22.81 -6.19
N GLY A 109 16.41 -21.96 -7.19
CA GLY A 109 16.59 -22.33 -8.60
C GLY A 109 15.42 -23.04 -9.30
N VAL A 110 14.32 -23.37 -8.60
CA VAL A 110 13.15 -24.04 -9.22
C VAL A 110 12.22 -23.12 -10.04
N GLY A 111 12.58 -21.84 -10.19
CA GLY A 111 11.82 -20.90 -11.02
C GLY A 111 10.73 -20.11 -10.30
N LYS A 112 10.66 -20.10 -8.95
CA LYS A 112 9.68 -19.32 -8.17
C LYS A 112 9.54 -17.87 -8.65
N THR A 113 10.65 -17.12 -8.66
CA THR A 113 10.68 -15.73 -9.14
C THR A 113 10.29 -15.61 -10.61
N TYR A 114 10.66 -16.59 -11.43
CA TYR A 114 10.43 -16.56 -12.87
C TYR A 114 8.94 -16.74 -13.21
N ILE A 115 8.25 -17.64 -12.51
CA ILE A 115 6.79 -17.84 -12.64
C ILE A 115 6.05 -16.51 -12.37
N VAL A 116 6.34 -15.84 -11.27
CA VAL A 116 5.66 -14.58 -10.91
C VAL A 116 5.92 -13.48 -11.94
N LYS A 117 7.16 -13.37 -12.43
CA LYS A 117 7.51 -12.42 -13.50
C LYS A 117 6.76 -12.70 -14.81
N LEU A 118 6.60 -13.98 -15.18
CA LEU A 118 5.83 -14.37 -16.36
C LEU A 118 4.35 -14.00 -16.22
N ILE A 119 3.77 -14.21 -15.04
CA ILE A 119 2.38 -13.85 -14.75
C ILE A 119 2.18 -12.35 -14.90
N ALA A 120 2.99 -11.53 -14.23
CA ALA A 120 2.87 -10.08 -14.32
C ALA A 120 2.98 -9.58 -15.77
N LYS A 121 3.94 -10.13 -16.52
CA LYS A 121 4.11 -9.83 -17.95
C LYS A 121 2.90 -10.25 -18.79
N ARG A 122 2.31 -11.42 -18.52
CA ARG A 122 1.16 -11.95 -19.28
C ARG A 122 -0.11 -11.13 -19.06
N ILE A 123 -0.27 -10.63 -17.84
CA ILE A 123 -1.42 -9.82 -17.42
C ILE A 123 -1.23 -8.34 -17.80
N GLY A 124 0.02 -7.86 -17.84
CA GLY A 124 0.33 -6.47 -18.21
C GLY A 124 0.23 -5.48 -17.04
N VAL A 125 0.46 -5.94 -15.82
CA VAL A 125 0.39 -5.13 -14.59
C VAL A 125 1.78 -4.70 -14.12
N PRO A 126 1.89 -3.58 -13.38
CA PRO A 126 3.14 -3.19 -12.71
C PRO A 126 3.65 -4.30 -11.81
N PHE A 127 4.97 -4.48 -11.78
CA PHE A 127 5.62 -5.55 -11.02
C PHE A 127 6.85 -5.04 -10.30
N VAL A 128 6.91 -5.28 -8.99
CA VAL A 128 8.11 -5.00 -8.19
C VAL A 128 8.63 -6.30 -7.61
N LYS A 129 9.94 -6.54 -7.76
CA LYS A 129 10.65 -7.58 -7.01
C LYS A 129 11.48 -6.92 -5.92
N ALA A 130 11.33 -7.39 -4.69
CA ALA A 130 12.18 -7.00 -3.59
C ALA A 130 12.68 -8.19 -2.79
N ASP A 131 13.78 -7.96 -2.08
CA ASP A 131 14.39 -8.91 -1.15
C ASP A 131 14.04 -8.47 0.27
N ALA A 132 13.44 -9.37 1.05
CA ALA A 132 12.96 -9.07 2.40
C ALA A 132 14.08 -8.64 3.36
N THR A 133 15.33 -9.04 3.10
CA THR A 133 16.48 -8.71 3.95
C THR A 133 16.88 -7.23 3.89
N LYS A 134 16.41 -6.49 2.89
CA LYS A 134 16.70 -5.06 2.71
C LYS A 134 15.89 -4.14 3.61
N PHE A 135 14.82 -4.64 4.23
CA PHE A 135 13.92 -3.83 5.03
C PHE A 135 14.32 -3.83 6.51
N SER A 136 14.03 -2.71 7.18
CA SER A 136 14.22 -2.55 8.63
C SER A 136 13.01 -1.87 9.26
N GLU A 137 12.74 -2.12 10.53
CA GLU A 137 11.57 -1.56 11.22
C GLU A 137 11.58 -0.02 11.25
N THR A 138 12.75 0.59 11.47
CA THR A 138 12.89 2.04 11.61
C THR A 138 13.13 2.76 10.29
N GLY A 139 13.37 2.03 9.19
CA GLY A 139 13.77 2.62 7.90
C GLY A 139 15.11 3.38 7.93
N TYR A 140 15.88 3.30 9.03
CA TYR A 140 17.08 4.12 9.25
C TYR A 140 18.37 3.45 8.76
N VAL A 141 18.44 2.11 8.80
CA VAL A 141 19.61 1.31 8.37
C VAL A 141 19.27 0.40 7.18
N GLY A 142 17.99 0.25 6.86
CA GLY A 142 17.47 -0.43 5.66
C GLY A 142 16.24 0.31 5.11
N GLY A 143 15.69 -0.14 3.98
CA GLY A 143 14.54 0.50 3.34
C GLY A 143 13.26 0.40 4.17
N ASP A 144 12.31 1.31 3.91
CA ASP A 144 10.94 1.22 4.42
C ASP A 144 10.15 0.25 3.55
N VAL A 145 9.33 -0.60 4.17
CA VAL A 145 8.48 -1.55 3.44
C VAL A 145 7.48 -0.81 2.55
N ALA A 146 7.05 0.40 2.92
CA ALA A 146 6.18 1.23 2.10
C ALA A 146 6.83 1.67 0.78
N ASP A 147 8.17 1.63 0.67
CA ASP A 147 8.88 1.93 -0.57
C ASP A 147 8.55 0.95 -1.69
N LEU A 148 8.16 -0.29 -1.36
CA LEU A 148 7.67 -1.27 -2.35
C LEU A 148 6.49 -0.72 -3.16
N VAL A 149 5.57 -0.05 -2.48
CA VAL A 149 4.36 0.49 -3.08
C VAL A 149 4.69 1.74 -3.90
N ARG A 150 5.64 2.56 -3.43
CA ARG A 150 6.14 3.72 -4.18
C ARG A 150 6.87 3.31 -5.46
N GLU A 151 7.70 2.27 -5.38
CA GLU A 151 8.37 1.67 -6.53
C GLU A 151 7.35 1.07 -7.51
N LEU A 152 6.26 0.50 -7.03
CA LEU A 152 5.19 -0.02 -7.89
C LEU A 152 4.47 1.10 -8.66
N VAL A 153 4.27 2.26 -8.02
CA VAL A 153 3.75 3.46 -8.70
C VAL A 153 4.74 3.99 -9.72
N HIS A 154 6.04 3.93 -9.42
CA HIS A 154 7.08 4.29 -10.38
C HIS A 154 7.04 3.38 -11.62
N GLU A 155 6.94 2.06 -11.44
CA GLU A 155 6.76 1.07 -12.52
C GLU A 155 5.46 1.29 -13.31
N ALA A 156 4.44 1.88 -12.68
CA ALA A 156 3.21 2.32 -13.33
C ALA A 156 3.33 3.69 -14.03
N ASN A 157 4.54 4.27 -14.14
CA ASN A 157 4.80 5.61 -14.67
C ASN A 157 4.00 6.72 -13.95
N GLY A 158 3.80 6.57 -12.63
CA GLY A 158 3.04 7.52 -11.81
C GLY A 158 1.52 7.32 -11.86
N ASP A 159 1.00 6.32 -12.59
CA ASP A 159 -0.42 5.99 -12.58
C ASP A 159 -0.80 5.19 -11.33
N ILE A 160 -1.39 5.87 -10.34
CA ILE A 160 -1.82 5.28 -9.08
C ILE A 160 -2.85 4.17 -9.31
N ARG A 161 -3.83 4.40 -10.21
CA ARG A 161 -4.89 3.41 -10.47
C ARG A 161 -4.28 2.14 -11.04
N LYS A 162 -3.35 2.27 -11.98
CA LYS A 162 -2.66 1.11 -12.56
C LYS A 162 -1.80 0.39 -11.51
N ALA A 163 -1.14 1.11 -10.62
CA ALA A 163 -0.34 0.55 -9.53
C ALA A 163 -1.17 -0.24 -8.51
N GLU A 164 -2.42 0.14 -8.25
CA GLU A 164 -3.33 -0.62 -7.36
C GLU A 164 -3.59 -2.05 -7.87
N TYR A 165 -3.48 -2.30 -9.18
CA TYR A 165 -3.59 -3.64 -9.78
C TYR A 165 -2.23 -4.38 -9.88
N GLY A 166 -1.17 -3.83 -9.31
CA GLY A 166 0.18 -4.38 -9.44
C GLY A 166 0.43 -5.63 -8.61
N ILE A 167 1.60 -6.22 -8.85
CA ILE A 167 2.11 -7.41 -8.15
C ILE A 167 3.43 -7.04 -7.46
N ILE A 168 3.54 -7.33 -6.16
CA ILE A 168 4.77 -7.19 -5.39
C ILE A 168 5.26 -8.59 -5.04
N TYR A 169 6.44 -8.97 -5.51
CA TYR A 169 7.08 -10.23 -5.16
C TYR A 169 8.18 -10.02 -4.12
N LEU A 170 8.03 -10.69 -2.98
CA LEU A 170 8.99 -10.69 -1.88
C LEU A 170 9.81 -11.98 -1.87
N ASP A 171 11.11 -11.85 -2.14
CA ASP A 171 12.08 -12.94 -2.06
C ASP A 171 12.71 -12.99 -0.66
N GLU A 172 13.32 -14.13 -0.31
CA GLU A 172 14.02 -14.34 0.98
C GLU A 172 13.18 -14.05 2.24
N ILE A 173 11.86 -14.24 2.18
CA ILE A 173 10.95 -14.01 3.32
C ILE A 173 11.30 -14.90 4.53
N ASP A 174 11.95 -16.04 4.31
CA ASP A 174 12.45 -16.93 5.36
C ASP A 174 13.51 -16.25 6.26
N LYS A 175 14.24 -15.26 5.74
CA LYS A 175 15.31 -14.57 6.48
C LYS A 175 14.79 -13.60 7.53
N ILE A 176 13.59 -13.07 7.31
CA ILE A 176 12.93 -12.17 8.25
C ILE A 176 12.00 -12.91 9.21
N ALA A 177 11.77 -14.22 9.00
CA ALA A 177 11.01 -15.05 9.93
C ALA A 177 11.72 -15.08 11.29
N SER A 178 10.96 -14.89 12.37
CA SER A 178 11.52 -14.91 13.72
C SER A 178 11.82 -16.35 14.11
N SER A 179 13.06 -16.65 14.50
CA SER A 179 13.40 -17.96 15.03
C SER A 179 12.88 -18.03 16.47
N GLY A 180 11.92 -18.92 16.73
CA GLY A 180 11.23 -19.04 18.04
C GLY A 180 12.11 -19.39 19.26
N HIS A 181 13.43 -19.23 19.19
CA HIS A 181 14.41 -19.58 20.23
C HIS A 181 15.35 -18.44 20.63
N MET A 182 15.11 -17.20 20.20
CA MET A 182 15.93 -16.07 20.66
C MET A 182 15.44 -15.58 22.03
N TYR A 183 16.21 -15.88 23.08
CA TYR A 183 16.10 -15.23 24.39
C TYR A 183 16.53 -13.75 24.23
N GLY A 184 15.56 -12.88 23.94
CA GLY A 184 15.74 -11.44 23.81
C GLY A 184 14.66 -10.82 22.90
N PRO A 185 14.32 -9.54 23.05
CA PRO A 185 13.35 -8.91 22.15
C PRO A 185 13.91 -8.84 20.72
N ASP A 186 13.30 -9.58 19.78
CA ASP A 186 13.61 -9.54 18.34
C ASP A 186 12.88 -8.36 17.69
N VAL A 187 13.29 -7.15 18.06
CA VAL A 187 12.59 -5.90 17.71
C VAL A 187 12.64 -5.66 16.20
N SER A 188 13.81 -5.83 15.57
CA SER A 188 14.01 -5.46 14.17
C SER A 188 13.32 -6.38 13.15
N ARG A 189 13.27 -7.71 13.35
CA ARG A 189 12.69 -8.63 12.35
C ARG A 189 11.19 -8.73 12.45
N SER A 190 10.67 -8.75 13.68
CA SER A 190 9.22 -8.74 13.93
C SER A 190 8.57 -7.44 13.48
N GLY A 191 9.28 -6.30 13.59
CA GLY A 191 8.82 -5.01 13.08
C GLY A 191 8.58 -5.00 11.56
N VAL A 192 9.49 -5.59 10.78
CA VAL A 192 9.34 -5.72 9.31
C VAL A 192 8.11 -6.56 8.97
N GLN A 193 7.90 -7.70 9.64
CA GLN A 193 6.73 -8.54 9.40
C GLN A 193 5.41 -7.80 9.71
N ARG A 194 5.36 -7.03 10.80
CA ARG A 194 4.17 -6.23 11.15
C ARG A 194 3.87 -5.16 10.09
N ASN A 195 4.91 -4.52 9.56
CA ASN A 195 4.75 -3.52 8.52
C ASN A 195 4.30 -4.15 7.19
N LEU A 196 4.86 -5.29 6.82
CA LEU A 196 4.41 -6.08 5.66
C LEU A 196 2.94 -6.51 5.80
N LEU A 197 2.52 -6.97 6.97
CA LEU A 197 1.14 -7.41 7.21
C LEU A 197 0.13 -6.27 6.95
N LYS A 198 0.43 -5.06 7.42
CA LYS A 198 -0.42 -3.88 7.16
C LYS A 198 -0.64 -3.67 5.65
N LEU A 199 0.42 -3.77 4.85
CA LEU A 199 0.32 -3.64 3.40
C LEU A 199 -0.44 -4.80 2.74
N MET A 200 -0.28 -6.01 3.27
CA MET A 200 -0.93 -7.21 2.75
C MET A 200 -2.42 -7.30 3.07
N GLU A 201 -2.90 -6.67 4.15
CA GLU A 201 -4.32 -6.61 4.51
C GLU A 201 -5.04 -5.54 3.68
N GLU A 202 -4.81 -4.27 4.02
CA GLU A 202 -5.30 -3.07 3.34
C GLU A 202 -4.70 -1.86 4.08
N ALA A 203 -3.87 -1.07 3.41
CA ALA A 203 -3.29 0.14 3.96
C ALA A 203 -3.32 1.29 2.95
N GLU A 204 -3.48 2.50 3.47
CA GLU A 204 -3.27 3.75 2.74
C GLU A 204 -1.81 4.16 2.88
N VAL A 205 -1.08 4.23 1.77
CA VAL A 205 0.34 4.59 1.73
C VAL A 205 0.51 5.96 1.09
N ASP A 206 1.18 6.88 1.79
CA ASP A 206 1.57 8.17 1.23
C ASP A 206 2.72 8.00 0.22
N LEU A 207 2.54 8.56 -0.98
CA LEU A 207 3.53 8.51 -2.06
C LEU A 207 4.72 9.43 -1.83
N LYS A 208 4.52 10.53 -1.08
CA LYS A 208 5.59 11.45 -0.68
C LYS A 208 6.22 10.94 0.61
N THR A 209 7.51 10.66 0.60
CA THR A 209 8.24 10.28 1.83
C THR A 209 8.49 11.52 2.69
N PRO A 210 8.28 11.47 4.01
CA PRO A 210 8.57 12.60 4.90
C PRO A 210 10.05 12.99 4.93
N HIS A 211 10.95 12.05 4.63
CA HIS A 211 12.40 12.20 4.79
C HIS A 211 13.14 12.62 3.52
N ASP A 212 12.49 12.66 2.36
CA ASP A 212 13.12 13.11 1.12
C ASP A 212 13.12 14.64 1.01
N LEU A 213 14.31 15.22 0.92
CA LEU A 213 14.49 16.68 0.76
C LEU A 213 13.80 17.19 -0.51
N ALA A 214 13.79 16.41 -1.61
CA ALA A 214 13.16 16.83 -2.85
C ALA A 214 11.63 16.94 -2.67
N SER A 215 11.02 15.92 -2.05
CA SER A 215 9.61 15.92 -1.70
C SER A 215 9.22 17.06 -0.74
N GLN A 216 10.09 17.42 0.22
CA GLN A 216 9.85 18.56 1.13
C GLN A 216 9.91 19.91 0.40
N VAL A 217 10.89 20.10 -0.48
CA VAL A 217 11.02 21.32 -1.29
C VAL A 217 9.84 21.47 -2.24
N GLU A 218 9.43 20.38 -2.90
CA GLU A 218 8.26 20.38 -3.78
C GLU A 218 6.98 20.69 -3.01
N ALA A 219 6.75 20.05 -1.86
CA ALA A 219 5.59 20.33 -1.02
C ALA A 219 5.58 21.76 -0.48
N ALA A 220 6.75 22.34 -0.14
CA ALA A 220 6.87 23.72 0.29
C ALA A 220 6.59 24.71 -0.85
N MET A 221 7.09 24.44 -2.06
CA MET A 221 6.80 25.24 -3.26
C MET A 221 5.32 25.16 -3.65
N GLU A 222 4.72 23.98 -3.55
CA GLU A 222 3.31 23.73 -3.82
C GLU A 222 2.44 24.50 -2.81
N ALA A 223 2.76 24.40 -1.52
CA ALA A 223 2.09 25.16 -0.45
C ALA A 223 2.16 26.68 -0.66
N GLN A 224 3.31 27.21 -1.11
CA GLN A 224 3.47 28.63 -1.40
C GLN A 224 2.63 29.09 -2.61
N ARG A 225 2.43 28.22 -3.61
CA ARG A 225 1.66 28.57 -4.83
C ARG A 225 0.15 28.40 -4.67
N THR A 226 -0.30 27.37 -3.96
CA THR A 226 -1.72 26.98 -3.92
C THR A 226 -2.35 27.11 -2.53
N GLY A 227 -1.55 27.35 -1.49
CA GLY A 227 -2.00 27.36 -0.09
C GLY A 227 -2.37 25.99 0.47
N LYS A 228 -2.20 24.89 -0.30
CA LYS A 228 -2.53 23.52 0.11
C LYS A 228 -1.47 22.53 -0.35
N VAL A 229 -1.10 21.61 0.55
CA VAL A 229 -0.24 20.46 0.22
C VAL A 229 -1.13 19.30 -0.20
N THR A 230 -1.08 18.90 -1.47
CA THR A 230 -1.73 17.67 -1.93
C THR A 230 -0.86 16.47 -1.62
N ARG A 231 -1.33 15.62 -0.70
CA ARG A 231 -0.76 14.29 -0.44
C ARG A 231 -1.50 13.28 -1.31
N GLN A 232 -0.78 12.66 -2.23
CA GLN A 232 -1.30 11.53 -2.98
C GLN A 232 -1.08 10.25 -2.18
N LYS A 233 -2.13 9.44 -2.08
CA LYS A 233 -2.16 8.17 -1.39
C LYS A 233 -2.53 7.06 -2.36
N ILE A 234 -2.09 5.85 -2.06
CA ILE A 234 -2.45 4.64 -2.77
C ILE A 234 -2.95 3.60 -1.77
N ASN A 235 -4.02 2.90 -2.14
CA ASN A 235 -4.59 1.84 -1.33
C ASN A 235 -4.04 0.46 -1.76
N THR A 236 -3.54 -0.33 -0.81
CA THR A 236 -2.93 -1.64 -1.11
C THR A 236 -3.90 -2.82 -1.21
N ARG A 237 -5.21 -2.60 -1.01
CA ARG A 237 -6.29 -3.61 -1.04
C ARG A 237 -6.22 -4.55 -2.25
N ASN A 238 -5.81 -3.99 -3.37
CA ASN A 238 -5.85 -4.60 -4.69
C ASN A 238 -4.48 -5.14 -5.14
N ILE A 239 -3.41 -4.72 -4.48
CA ILE A 239 -2.05 -5.14 -4.81
C ILE A 239 -1.83 -6.58 -4.35
N LEU A 240 -1.45 -7.46 -5.28
CA LEU A 240 -1.16 -8.86 -5.00
C LEU A 240 0.27 -9.01 -4.45
N PHE A 241 0.41 -9.78 -3.37
CA PHE A 241 1.70 -10.13 -2.76
C PHE A 241 1.95 -11.64 -2.88
#